data_AF-A0A2G8JGA5-F1
#
_entry.id   AF-A0A2G8JGA5-F1
#
_cell.length_a   1.000
_cell.length_b   1.000
_cell.length_c   1.000
_cell.angle_alpha   90.00
_cell.angle_beta   90.00
_cell.angle_gamma   90.00
#
_symmetry.space_group_name_H-M   'P 1'
#
loop_
_entity.id
_entity.type
_entity.pdbx_description
1 polymer ?
#
loop_
_entity_poly.entity_id
_entity_poly.type
_entity_poly.pdbx_seq_one_letter_code
_entity_poly.pdbx_strand_id
1 'polypeptide(L)'
;CQRNISQEKKYVELQQWLNANGAGGYPLRPTYFHDTGRGLMATKSIKPGDVIVSIPSNLLITSQVVLRSELKDGLKTRTATSSSPLRQRATEQNSLLCDGFSKLTKFFEFGQECHFLSDFSFDFDDFKWAWSAVNTRTLYYKVEEAGSHRLVDPSERDVYVLAPFLDLLNHSSTAEVAGSFNSIKQCYEIQTTTPYNKFDQVFIHYGPHDNETLLLEYGFVEPTNPHSVVAITKEDVIKFSSEVMDAWVSETGSVLPKRFERIEAKGLGHQLLVERTLLAPTSV
;
A
#
# COMPACT_ATOMS: atom_id res chain seq x y z
N CYS A 1 15.09 15.48 13.51
CA CYS A 1 16.48 14.95 13.52
C CYS A 1 16.45 13.51 13.03
N GLN A 2 17.33 13.13 12.09
CA GLN A 2 17.49 11.74 11.66
C GLN A 2 18.30 10.97 12.71
N ARG A 3 17.91 9.74 13.03
CA ARG A 3 18.61 8.89 14.01
C ARG A 3 18.95 7.55 13.39
N ASN A 4 20.23 7.23 13.28
CA ASN A 4 20.65 5.89 12.85
C ASN A 4 20.16 4.85 13.86
N ILE A 5 19.41 3.85 13.39
CA ILE A 5 18.87 2.75 14.22
C ILE A 5 19.47 1.40 13.83
N SER A 6 20.43 1.36 12.91
CA SER A 6 21.04 0.10 12.43
C SER A 6 21.73 -0.72 13.51
N GLN A 7 22.06 -0.10 14.66
CA GLN A 7 22.72 -0.76 15.80
C GLN A 7 21.73 -1.33 16.82
N GLU A 8 20.41 -1.10 16.66
CA GLU A 8 19.43 -1.74 17.54
C GLU A 8 19.41 -3.26 17.27
N LYS A 9 19.35 -4.07 18.33
CA LYS A 9 19.48 -5.54 18.31
C LYS A 9 18.70 -6.20 17.16
N LYS A 10 17.42 -5.86 17.01
CA LYS A 10 16.53 -6.39 15.96
C LYS A 10 17.03 -6.15 14.53
N TYR A 11 17.68 -5.02 14.25
CA TYR A 11 18.21 -4.72 12.92
C TYR A 11 19.55 -5.41 12.68
N VAL A 12 20.37 -5.54 13.72
CA VAL A 12 21.60 -6.34 13.67
C VAL A 12 21.26 -7.80 13.39
N GLU A 13 20.30 -8.37 14.11
CA GLU A 13 19.83 -9.75 13.91
C GLU A 13 19.22 -9.95 12.53
N LEU A 14 18.35 -9.03 12.07
CA LEU A 14 17.80 -9.06 10.71
C LEU A 14 18.90 -9.05 9.66
N GLN A 15 19.90 -8.17 9.80
CA GLN A 15 20.96 -8.03 8.82
C GLN A 15 21.92 -9.22 8.83
N GLN A 16 22.18 -9.81 10.00
CA GLN A 16 22.92 -11.07 10.12
C GLN A 16 22.18 -12.24 9.45
N TRP A 17 20.88 -12.36 9.72
CA TRP A 17 20.04 -13.39 9.11
C TRP A 17 19.98 -13.23 7.58
N LEU A 18 19.77 -12.01 7.09
CA LEU A 18 19.78 -11.70 5.66
C LEU A 18 21.12 -12.13 5.05
N ASN A 19 22.25 -11.67 5.60
CA ASN A 19 23.59 -11.98 5.08
C ASN A 19 23.84 -13.49 5.04
N ALA A 20 23.42 -14.23 6.08
CA ALA A 20 23.55 -15.69 6.15
C ALA A 20 22.72 -16.42 5.07
N ASN A 21 21.67 -15.78 4.55
CA ASN A 21 20.79 -16.32 3.52
C ASN A 21 21.06 -15.74 2.11
N GLY A 22 22.21 -15.10 1.89
CA GLY A 22 22.58 -14.55 0.57
C GLY A 22 21.85 -13.25 0.21
N ALA A 23 21.21 -12.60 1.18
CA ALA A 23 20.54 -11.32 1.02
C ALA A 23 21.32 -10.26 1.82
N GLY A 24 22.01 -9.29 1.22
CA GLY A 24 22.72 -8.33 2.05
C GLY A 24 23.74 -7.47 1.33
N GLY A 25 24.53 -6.75 2.13
CA GLY A 25 25.54 -5.80 1.60
C GLY A 25 24.92 -4.61 0.85
N TYR A 26 23.63 -4.34 1.05
CA TYR A 26 22.94 -3.23 0.40
C TYR A 26 23.54 -1.89 0.82
N PRO A 27 23.56 -0.88 -0.07
CA PRO A 27 24.04 0.47 0.25
C PRO A 27 23.04 1.26 1.11
N LEU A 28 22.37 0.59 2.05
CA LEU A 28 21.24 1.09 2.81
C LEU A 28 21.41 0.76 4.29
N ARG A 29 20.97 1.65 5.17
CA ARG A 29 20.92 1.40 6.61
C ARG A 29 19.57 1.79 7.22
N PRO A 30 19.03 1.02 8.18
CA PRO A 30 17.87 1.42 8.96
C PRO A 30 18.11 2.75 9.67
N THR A 31 17.23 3.71 9.45
CA THR A 31 17.28 5.05 10.05
C THR A 31 15.88 5.50 10.42
N TYR A 32 15.74 6.23 11.53
CA TYR A 32 14.52 6.94 11.86
C TYR A 32 14.57 8.35 11.28
N PHE A 33 13.56 8.69 10.50
CA PHE A 33 13.29 10.00 9.91
C PHE A 33 12.10 10.63 10.63
N HIS A 34 12.13 11.96 10.76
CA HIS A 34 11.09 12.69 11.47
C HIS A 34 9.72 12.57 10.78
N ASP A 35 9.70 12.66 9.45
CA ASP A 35 8.45 12.79 8.70
C ASP A 35 7.83 11.44 8.33
N THR A 36 8.66 10.41 8.14
CA THR A 36 8.25 9.09 7.63
C THR A 36 8.48 7.96 8.63
N GLY A 37 9.01 8.27 9.82
CA GLY A 37 9.34 7.27 10.82
C GLY A 37 10.51 6.39 10.41
N ARG A 38 10.39 5.07 10.56
CA ARG A 38 11.48 4.14 10.22
C ARG A 38 11.59 4.02 8.69
N GLY A 39 12.80 4.12 8.18
CA GLY A 39 13.10 4.05 6.76
C GLY A 39 14.49 3.51 6.49
N LEU A 40 14.88 3.49 5.21
CA LEU A 40 16.26 3.19 4.80
C LEU A 40 16.97 4.45 4.29
N MET A 41 18.21 4.62 4.74
CA MET A 41 19.10 5.71 4.35
C MET A 41 20.24 5.19 3.49
N ALA A 42 20.56 5.90 2.41
CA ALA A 42 21.70 5.59 1.56
C ALA A 42 23.04 5.74 2.31
N THR A 43 23.91 4.73 2.23
CA THR A 43 25.26 4.75 2.85
C THR A 43 26.35 5.21 1.89
N LYS A 44 26.02 5.33 0.60
CA LYS A 44 26.82 5.88 -0.49
C LYS A 44 25.86 6.48 -1.54
N SER A 45 26.37 7.23 -2.50
CA SER A 45 25.54 7.70 -3.62
C SER A 45 25.02 6.52 -4.45
N ILE A 46 23.77 6.61 -4.87
CA ILE A 46 23.05 5.62 -5.69
C ILE A 46 22.72 6.29 -7.02
N LYS A 47 23.02 5.61 -8.13
CA LYS A 47 22.82 6.11 -9.49
C LYS A 47 21.53 5.53 -10.10
N PRO A 48 20.95 6.22 -11.10
CA PRO A 48 19.90 5.63 -11.91
C PRO A 48 20.37 4.30 -12.52
N GLY A 49 19.56 3.27 -12.37
CA GLY A 49 19.85 1.91 -12.78
C GLY A 49 20.53 1.03 -11.71
N ASP A 50 20.86 1.56 -10.53
CA ASP A 50 21.39 0.72 -9.45
C ASP A 50 20.30 -0.15 -8.82
N VAL A 51 20.65 -1.40 -8.51
CA VAL A 51 19.83 -2.27 -7.66
C VAL A 51 20.03 -1.88 -6.20
N ILE A 52 18.97 -1.44 -5.53
CA ILE A 52 19.03 -0.96 -4.15
C ILE A 52 18.74 -2.07 -3.13
N VAL A 53 17.94 -3.08 -3.51
CA VAL A 53 17.64 -4.26 -2.70
C VAL A 53 17.49 -5.48 -3.63
N SER A 54 17.98 -6.64 -3.20
CA SER A 54 17.91 -7.92 -3.93
C SER A 54 17.63 -9.04 -2.93
N ILE A 55 16.41 -9.56 -2.91
CA ILE A 55 15.93 -10.55 -1.93
C ILE A 55 15.81 -11.92 -2.61
N PRO A 56 16.57 -12.93 -2.16
CA PRO A 56 16.38 -14.32 -2.59
C PRO A 56 14.94 -14.76 -2.41
N SER A 57 14.44 -15.46 -3.41
CA SER A 57 13.02 -15.72 -3.55
C SER A 57 12.47 -16.63 -2.45
N ASN A 58 13.30 -17.50 -1.90
CA ASN A 58 13.00 -18.33 -0.73
C ASN A 58 12.86 -17.56 0.60
N LEU A 59 13.22 -16.27 0.64
CA LEU A 59 13.02 -15.40 1.81
C LEU A 59 11.73 -14.57 1.74
N LEU A 60 11.02 -14.61 0.61
CA LEU A 60 9.73 -13.97 0.45
C LEU A 60 8.65 -14.78 1.18
N ILE A 61 7.79 -14.08 1.93
CA ILE A 61 6.61 -14.70 2.52
C ILE A 61 5.44 -14.47 1.57
N THR A 62 4.90 -15.55 1.01
CA THR A 62 3.81 -15.53 0.03
C THR A 62 2.60 -16.31 0.53
N SER A 63 1.44 -16.13 -0.11
CA SER A 63 0.26 -17.00 0.08
C SER A 63 0.64 -18.48 0.03
N GLN A 64 1.53 -18.86 -0.89
CA GLN A 64 1.98 -20.24 -1.06
C GLN A 64 2.78 -20.77 0.13
N VAL A 65 3.54 -19.93 0.83
CA VAL A 65 4.22 -20.30 2.09
C VAL A 65 3.19 -20.60 3.17
N VAL A 66 2.15 -19.77 3.27
CA VAL A 66 1.03 -19.99 4.20
C VAL A 66 0.25 -21.26 3.82
N LEU A 67 -0.01 -21.51 2.54
CA LEU A 67 -0.70 -22.71 2.06
C LEU A 67 0.12 -24.00 2.21
N ARG A 68 1.44 -23.90 2.43
CA ARG A 68 2.32 -25.04 2.78
C ARG A 68 2.44 -25.23 4.30
N SER A 69 1.90 -24.31 5.09
CA SER A 69 1.83 -24.41 6.54
C SER A 69 0.55 -25.08 7.00
N GLU A 70 0.44 -25.32 8.31
CA GLU A 70 -0.76 -25.86 8.98
C GLU A 70 -2.00 -24.96 8.82
N LEU A 71 -1.85 -23.73 8.30
CA LEU A 71 -2.91 -22.74 8.12
C LEU A 71 -3.71 -22.88 6.80
N LYS A 72 -3.37 -23.87 5.95
CA LYS A 72 -3.95 -24.02 4.61
C LYS A 72 -5.48 -24.16 4.59
N ASP A 73 -6.05 -24.92 5.51
CA ASP A 73 -7.45 -25.36 5.43
C ASP A 73 -8.47 -24.28 5.85
N GLY A 74 -8.01 -23.11 6.32
CA GLY A 74 -8.84 -21.98 6.74
C GLY A 74 -9.03 -20.85 5.71
N LEU A 75 -8.30 -20.87 4.59
CA LEU A 75 -8.22 -19.72 3.68
C LEU A 75 -9.31 -19.76 2.59
N LYS A 76 -10.21 -18.77 2.60
CA LYS A 76 -11.12 -18.46 1.47
C LYS A 76 -10.78 -17.09 0.91
N THR A 77 -10.55 -17.00 -0.40
CA THR A 77 -10.32 -15.73 -1.10
C THR A 77 -11.61 -14.91 -1.17
N ARG A 78 -11.50 -13.59 -0.97
CA ARG A 78 -12.63 -12.64 -1.08
C ARG A 78 -12.31 -11.58 -2.13
N THR A 79 -13.32 -11.23 -2.90
CA THR A 79 -13.31 -10.13 -3.84
C THR A 79 -13.68 -8.83 -3.14
N ALA A 80 -12.97 -7.75 -3.50
CA ALA A 80 -13.22 -6.42 -3.00
C ALA A 80 -14.56 -5.88 -3.54
N THR A 81 -15.34 -5.25 -2.66
CA THR A 81 -16.57 -4.53 -3.00
C THR A 81 -16.28 -3.03 -3.03
N SER A 82 -16.80 -2.32 -4.04
CA SER A 82 -16.72 -0.86 -4.11
C SER A 82 -17.99 -0.22 -3.58
N SER A 83 -17.88 0.69 -2.61
CA SER A 83 -18.68 1.92 -2.56
C SER A 83 -18.24 2.94 -1.50
N SER A 84 -17.78 4.12 -1.95
CA SER A 84 -17.93 5.48 -1.35
C SER A 84 -17.46 5.74 0.11
N PRO A 85 -17.75 6.92 0.69
CA PRO A 85 -16.79 7.92 1.19
C PRO A 85 -15.91 7.38 2.33
N LEU A 86 -14.64 7.79 2.43
CA LEU A 86 -13.61 7.36 3.40
C LEU A 86 -14.10 6.73 4.73
N ARG A 87 -15.05 7.35 5.44
CA ARG A 87 -15.64 6.83 6.69
C ARG A 87 -16.35 5.49 6.51
N GLN A 88 -17.12 5.32 5.45
CA GLN A 88 -17.81 4.08 5.11
C GLN A 88 -16.79 2.96 4.86
N ARG A 89 -15.76 3.22 4.03
CA ARG A 89 -14.66 2.26 3.81
C ARG A 89 -13.98 1.86 5.12
N ALA A 90 -13.71 2.81 6.01
CA ALA A 90 -13.15 2.52 7.32
C ALA A 90 -14.08 1.63 8.18
N THR A 91 -15.39 1.88 8.16
CA THR A 91 -16.38 1.03 8.85
C THR A 91 -16.44 -0.37 8.25
N GLU A 92 -16.42 -0.49 6.92
CA GLU A 92 -16.39 -1.77 6.21
C GLU A 92 -15.12 -2.57 6.56
N GLN A 93 -13.95 -1.92 6.56
CA GLN A 93 -12.68 -2.55 6.94
C GLN A 93 -12.68 -3.03 8.40
N ASN A 94 -13.22 -2.23 9.33
CA ASN A 94 -13.40 -2.63 10.73
C ASN A 94 -14.35 -3.83 10.87
N SER A 95 -15.44 -3.86 10.10
CA SER A 95 -16.35 -5.01 10.09
C SER A 95 -15.66 -6.26 9.56
N LEU A 96 -14.85 -6.13 8.50
CA LEU A 96 -14.04 -7.22 7.94
C LEU A 96 -13.00 -7.75 8.94
N LEU A 97 -12.34 -6.87 9.69
CA LEU A 97 -11.41 -7.25 10.76
C LEU A 97 -12.10 -8.08 11.84
N CYS A 98 -13.26 -7.63 12.34
CA CYS A 98 -14.02 -8.35 13.36
C CYS A 98 -14.53 -9.72 12.87
N ASP A 99 -15.06 -9.77 11.63
CA ASP A 99 -15.53 -11.00 10.99
C ASP A 99 -14.36 -11.99 10.75
N GLY A 100 -13.22 -11.47 10.28
CA GLY A 100 -11.98 -12.24 10.08
C GLY A 100 -11.46 -12.84 11.38
N PHE A 101 -11.35 -12.03 12.44
CA PHE A 101 -10.94 -12.49 13.76
C PHE A 101 -11.87 -13.59 14.30
N SER A 102 -13.19 -13.38 14.20
CA SER A 102 -14.18 -14.35 14.67
C SER A 102 -14.09 -15.68 13.94
N LYS A 103 -13.82 -15.66 12.62
CA LYS A 103 -13.65 -16.88 11.81
C LYS A 103 -12.34 -17.59 12.13
N LEU A 104 -11.25 -16.84 12.24
CA LEU A 104 -9.93 -17.41 12.52
C LEU A 104 -9.86 -18.00 13.93
N THR A 105 -10.45 -17.34 14.92
CA THR A 105 -10.54 -17.84 16.29
C THR A 105 -11.18 -19.23 16.33
N LYS A 106 -12.31 -19.43 15.65
CA LYS A 106 -12.97 -20.75 15.56
C LYS A 106 -12.09 -21.83 14.92
N PHE A 107 -11.31 -21.46 13.91
CA PHE A 107 -10.36 -22.37 13.27
C PHE A 107 -9.23 -22.76 14.23
N PHE A 108 -8.69 -21.81 14.99
CA PHE A 108 -7.64 -22.08 15.98
C PHE A 108 -8.16 -22.89 17.17
N GLU A 109 -9.37 -22.60 17.67
CA GLU A 109 -10.04 -23.41 18.69
C GLU A 109 -10.17 -24.86 18.23
N PHE A 110 -10.69 -25.08 17.01
CA PHE A 110 -10.75 -26.43 16.41
C PHE A 110 -9.37 -27.07 16.27
N GLY A 111 -8.34 -26.31 15.88
CA GLY A 111 -6.97 -26.81 15.77
C GLY A 111 -6.31 -27.16 17.10
N GLN A 112 -6.66 -26.45 18.16
CA GLN A 112 -6.25 -26.77 19.54
C GLN A 112 -6.94 -28.04 20.03
N GLU A 113 -8.25 -28.19 19.79
CA GLU A 113 -9.01 -29.42 20.08
C GLU A 113 -8.44 -30.64 19.34
N CYS A 114 -8.00 -30.45 18.08
CA CYS A 114 -7.38 -31.48 17.26
C CYS A 114 -5.86 -31.61 17.46
N HIS A 115 -5.27 -30.86 18.39
CA HIS A 115 -3.84 -30.88 18.76
C HIS A 115 -2.83 -30.54 17.64
N PHE A 116 -3.24 -29.87 16.56
CA PHE A 116 -2.33 -29.40 15.51
C PHE A 116 -1.99 -27.91 15.60
N LEU A 117 -2.63 -27.15 16.51
CA LEU A 117 -2.30 -25.75 16.83
C LEU A 117 -2.16 -25.51 18.34
N SER A 118 -1.75 -26.54 19.09
CA SER A 118 -1.71 -26.56 20.57
C SER A 118 -0.92 -25.42 21.20
N ASP A 119 0.16 -24.98 20.54
CA ASP A 119 1.08 -23.98 21.06
C ASP A 119 0.75 -22.55 20.59
N PHE A 120 -0.32 -22.37 19.82
CA PHE A 120 -0.68 -21.08 19.25
C PHE A 120 -1.87 -20.45 19.98
N SER A 121 -1.66 -19.24 20.48
CA SER A 121 -2.72 -18.36 21.00
C SER A 121 -2.47 -16.95 20.47
N PHE A 122 -3.54 -16.23 20.15
CA PHE A 122 -3.49 -14.84 19.71
C PHE A 122 -4.77 -14.14 20.16
N ASP A 123 -4.69 -12.83 20.35
CA ASP A 123 -5.86 -12.01 20.64
C ASP A 123 -6.26 -11.10 19.47
N PHE A 124 -7.24 -10.23 19.70
CA PHE A 124 -7.70 -9.31 18.66
C PHE A 124 -6.64 -8.25 18.30
N ASP A 125 -5.76 -7.88 19.23
CA ASP A 125 -4.69 -6.92 18.97
C ASP A 125 -3.59 -7.56 18.12
N ASP A 126 -3.24 -8.82 18.37
CA ASP A 126 -2.32 -9.61 17.52
C ASP A 126 -2.86 -9.74 16.09
N PHE A 127 -4.16 -10.06 15.94
CA PHE A 127 -4.79 -10.19 14.63
C PHE A 127 -4.83 -8.85 13.88
N LYS A 128 -5.21 -7.76 14.55
CA LYS A 128 -5.19 -6.41 13.95
C LYS A 128 -3.78 -6.00 13.55
N TRP A 129 -2.77 -6.30 14.37
CA TRP A 129 -1.37 -6.04 14.05
C TRP A 129 -0.94 -6.81 12.79
N ALA A 130 -1.24 -8.11 12.72
CA ALA A 130 -0.88 -8.95 11.58
C ALA A 130 -1.58 -8.49 10.29
N TRP A 131 -2.88 -8.20 10.36
CA TRP A 131 -3.65 -7.65 9.24
C TRP A 131 -3.05 -6.33 8.75
N SER A 132 -2.74 -5.42 9.68
CA SER A 132 -2.14 -4.12 9.35
C SER A 132 -0.75 -4.28 8.72
N ALA A 133 0.06 -5.21 9.22
CA ALA A 133 1.38 -5.50 8.66
C ALA A 133 1.26 -6.01 7.21
N VAL A 134 0.35 -6.95 6.94
CA VAL A 134 0.13 -7.48 5.60
C VAL A 134 -0.39 -6.39 4.65
N ASN A 135 -1.40 -5.63 5.04
CA ASN A 135 -1.97 -4.58 4.20
C ASN A 135 -0.96 -3.48 3.86
N THR A 136 -0.16 -3.06 4.84
CA THR A 136 0.72 -1.89 4.69
C THR A 136 2.10 -2.20 4.08
N ARG A 137 2.50 -3.49 4.01
CA ARG A 137 3.88 -3.90 3.64
C ARG A 137 3.99 -4.93 2.53
N THR A 138 2.88 -5.48 2.05
CA THR A 138 2.94 -6.42 0.91
C THR A 138 3.27 -5.70 -0.39
N LEU A 139 4.09 -6.35 -1.21
CA LEU A 139 4.43 -5.92 -2.56
C LEU A 139 3.63 -6.74 -3.56
N TYR A 140 3.22 -6.08 -4.64
CA TYR A 140 2.64 -6.78 -5.78
C TYR A 140 3.75 -7.41 -6.62
N TYR A 141 3.65 -8.73 -6.82
CA TYR A 141 4.61 -9.51 -7.59
C TYR A 141 3.94 -10.02 -8.88
N LYS A 142 4.43 -9.56 -10.03
CA LYS A 142 3.89 -9.95 -11.35
C LYS A 142 4.42 -11.32 -11.76
N VAL A 143 3.50 -12.24 -12.01
CA VAL A 143 3.81 -13.65 -12.33
C VAL A 143 4.41 -13.82 -13.72
N GLU A 144 4.13 -12.93 -14.67
CA GLU A 144 4.68 -12.97 -16.03
C GLU A 144 6.21 -12.89 -16.07
N GLU A 145 6.83 -12.24 -15.07
CA GLU A 145 8.28 -12.12 -14.94
C GLU A 145 8.92 -13.33 -14.24
N ALA A 146 8.09 -14.21 -13.66
CA ALA A 146 8.50 -15.27 -12.75
C ALA A 146 8.67 -16.64 -13.43
N GLY A 147 8.96 -16.67 -14.74
CA GLY A 147 9.00 -17.90 -15.57
C GLY A 147 9.35 -19.18 -14.78
N SER A 148 8.44 -20.18 -14.79
CA SER A 148 8.59 -21.48 -14.12
C SER A 148 9.08 -21.44 -12.66
N HIS A 149 8.82 -20.37 -11.90
CA HIS A 149 9.29 -20.28 -10.53
C HIS A 149 8.26 -20.84 -9.53
N ARG A 150 8.70 -21.81 -8.70
CA ARG A 150 7.87 -22.61 -7.77
C ARG A 150 7.32 -21.87 -6.53
N LEU A 151 7.42 -20.54 -6.49
CA LEU A 151 7.01 -19.73 -5.33
C LEU A 151 5.61 -19.17 -5.45
N VAL A 152 5.06 -19.22 -6.66
CA VAL A 152 3.77 -18.70 -7.03
C VAL A 152 3.05 -19.79 -7.80
N ASP A 153 1.81 -20.08 -7.43
CA ASP A 153 0.95 -20.91 -8.28
C ASP A 153 0.76 -20.18 -9.62
N PRO A 154 1.09 -20.79 -10.77
CA PRO A 154 0.93 -20.15 -12.08
C PRO A 154 -0.51 -19.70 -12.38
N SER A 155 -1.50 -20.20 -11.64
CA SER A 155 -2.90 -19.78 -11.72
C SER A 155 -3.24 -18.54 -10.89
N GLU A 156 -2.40 -18.15 -9.93
CA GLU A 156 -2.54 -16.90 -9.18
C GLU A 156 -2.08 -15.73 -10.06
N ARG A 157 -2.98 -14.78 -10.34
CA ARG A 157 -2.66 -13.59 -11.15
C ARG A 157 -2.15 -12.40 -10.33
N ASP A 158 -2.45 -12.39 -9.03
CA ASP A 158 -2.15 -11.29 -8.12
C ASP A 158 -1.44 -11.81 -6.87
N VAL A 159 -0.11 -11.81 -6.88
CA VAL A 159 0.68 -12.33 -5.77
C VAL A 159 1.13 -11.19 -4.88
N TYR A 160 0.72 -11.25 -3.63
CA TYR A 160 1.21 -10.36 -2.58
C TYR A 160 2.35 -11.05 -1.83
N VAL A 161 3.47 -10.35 -1.68
CA VAL A 161 4.65 -10.88 -0.99
C VAL A 161 5.12 -9.92 0.10
N LEU A 162 5.49 -10.44 1.27
CA LEU A 162 6.31 -9.69 2.21
C LEU A 162 7.78 -9.98 1.89
N ALA A 163 8.55 -8.91 1.71
CA ALA A 163 9.97 -8.96 1.41
C ALA A 163 10.74 -8.30 2.58
N PRO A 164 11.34 -9.09 3.49
CA PRO A 164 12.04 -8.54 4.64
C PRO A 164 13.10 -7.51 4.23
N PHE A 165 13.22 -6.43 4.99
CA PHE A 165 14.14 -5.31 4.77
C PHE A 165 13.77 -4.38 3.61
N LEU A 166 13.28 -4.93 2.49
CA LEU A 166 12.69 -4.12 1.41
C LEU A 166 11.48 -3.34 1.94
N ASP A 167 10.66 -3.98 2.76
CA ASP A 167 9.49 -3.42 3.42
C ASP A 167 9.79 -2.23 4.37
N LEU A 168 11.06 -1.95 4.68
CA LEU A 168 11.48 -0.74 5.40
C LEU A 168 11.57 0.49 4.51
N LEU A 169 11.50 0.36 3.18
CA LEU A 169 11.48 1.51 2.27
C LEU A 169 10.13 2.23 2.37
N ASN A 170 10.18 3.55 2.52
CA ASN A 170 8.98 4.38 2.58
C ASN A 170 8.50 4.78 1.19
N HIS A 171 7.28 5.31 1.12
CA HIS A 171 6.68 5.79 -0.12
C HIS A 171 7.14 7.21 -0.50
N SER A 172 7.33 7.44 -1.79
CA SER A 172 7.11 8.76 -2.40
C SER A 172 6.46 8.58 -3.77
N SER A 173 5.54 9.48 -4.12
CA SER A 173 4.94 9.53 -5.48
C SER A 173 5.93 9.92 -6.58
N THR A 174 7.10 10.44 -6.21
CA THR A 174 8.16 10.82 -7.16
C THR A 174 9.25 9.76 -7.30
N ALA A 175 9.22 8.72 -6.46
CA ALA A 175 10.17 7.63 -6.57
C ALA A 175 9.88 6.82 -7.83
N GLU A 176 10.91 6.56 -8.61
CA GLU A 176 10.81 5.72 -9.81
C GLU A 176 11.64 4.47 -9.58
N VAL A 177 10.95 3.34 -9.55
CA VAL A 177 11.54 2.03 -9.31
C VAL A 177 10.95 0.98 -10.23
N ALA A 178 11.79 0.02 -10.61
CA ALA A 178 11.39 -1.19 -11.29
C ALA A 178 11.70 -2.38 -10.38
N GLY A 179 10.64 -3.05 -9.93
CA GLY A 179 10.77 -4.35 -9.29
C GLY A 179 10.76 -5.44 -10.35
N SER A 180 11.73 -6.33 -10.33
CA SER A 180 11.80 -7.44 -11.29
C SER A 180 12.43 -8.69 -10.68
N PHE A 181 12.10 -9.84 -11.26
CA PHE A 181 12.71 -11.09 -10.86
C PHE A 181 13.98 -11.41 -11.66
N ASN A 182 15.11 -11.53 -10.97
CA ASN A 182 16.37 -11.96 -11.55
C ASN A 182 16.46 -13.49 -11.53
N SER A 183 16.16 -14.13 -12.67
CA SER A 183 16.15 -15.59 -12.80
C SER A 183 17.52 -16.24 -12.64
N ILE A 184 18.63 -15.52 -12.89
CA ILE A 184 19.98 -16.06 -12.71
C ILE A 184 20.32 -16.11 -11.21
N LYS A 185 20.04 -15.02 -10.48
CA LYS A 185 20.29 -14.95 -9.03
C LYS A 185 19.19 -15.57 -8.18
N GLN A 186 18.05 -15.90 -8.77
CA GLN A 186 16.83 -16.31 -8.08
C GLN A 186 16.40 -15.29 -6.99
N CYS A 187 16.47 -14.00 -7.33
CA CYS A 187 16.19 -12.90 -6.41
C CYS A 187 15.15 -11.94 -6.98
N TYR A 188 14.28 -11.40 -6.14
CA TYR A 188 13.48 -10.23 -6.47
C TYR A 188 14.31 -8.97 -6.21
N GLU A 189 14.50 -8.14 -7.25
CA GLU A 189 15.37 -6.97 -7.22
C GLU A 189 14.54 -5.69 -7.41
N ILE A 190 14.83 -4.67 -6.60
CA ILE A 190 14.35 -3.31 -6.82
C ILE A 190 15.49 -2.49 -7.41
N GLN A 191 15.29 -2.04 -8.64
CA GLN A 191 16.15 -1.08 -9.32
C GLN A 191 15.51 0.30 -9.26
N THR A 192 16.31 1.35 -9.00
CA THR A 192 15.80 2.74 -8.99
C THR A 192 16.33 3.53 -10.17
N THR A 193 15.50 4.41 -10.76
CA THR A 193 15.96 5.45 -11.69
C THR A 193 16.14 6.80 -10.99
N THR A 194 15.67 6.93 -9.75
CA THR A 194 15.89 8.11 -8.91
C THR A 194 17.32 8.11 -8.35
N PRO A 195 18.13 9.18 -8.58
CA PRO A 195 19.43 9.30 -7.95
C PRO A 195 19.31 9.67 -6.47
N TYR A 196 20.20 9.13 -5.62
CA TYR A 196 20.29 9.49 -4.21
C TYR A 196 21.72 9.84 -3.83
N ASN A 197 21.89 10.89 -3.02
CA ASN A 197 23.15 11.17 -2.36
C ASN A 197 23.35 10.26 -1.16
N LYS A 198 24.60 10.14 -0.73
CA LYS A 198 24.89 9.54 0.57
C LYS A 198 24.11 10.30 1.65
N PHE A 199 23.44 9.54 2.52
CA PHE A 199 22.57 10.00 3.61
C PHE A 199 21.17 10.46 3.23
N ASP A 200 20.79 10.38 1.96
CA ASP A 200 19.39 10.58 1.58
C ASP A 200 18.53 9.40 2.06
N GLN A 201 17.26 9.69 2.36
CA GLN A 201 16.27 8.63 2.51
C GLN A 201 15.96 8.06 1.14
N VAL A 202 15.95 6.73 1.04
CA VAL A 202 15.61 6.03 -0.20
C VAL A 202 14.15 5.64 -0.15
N PHE A 203 13.44 5.90 -1.25
CA PHE A 203 12.00 5.68 -1.36
C PHE A 203 11.70 4.69 -2.48
N ILE A 204 10.52 4.07 -2.38
CA ILE A 204 9.90 3.32 -3.47
C ILE A 204 8.51 3.88 -3.75
N HIS A 205 7.94 3.52 -4.89
CA HIS A 205 6.57 3.86 -5.24
C HIS A 205 5.64 2.71 -4.86
N TYR A 206 4.72 2.93 -3.91
CA TYR A 206 3.78 1.87 -3.47
C TYR A 206 2.70 1.58 -4.51
N GLY A 207 2.42 2.55 -5.39
CA GLY A 207 1.37 2.48 -6.40
C GLY A 207 0.77 3.87 -6.58
N PRO A 208 0.07 4.15 -7.70
CA PRO A 208 -0.55 5.44 -7.96
C PRO A 208 -1.82 5.60 -7.10
N HIS A 209 -1.64 5.63 -5.78
CA HIS A 209 -2.71 5.66 -4.78
C HIS A 209 -3.03 7.11 -4.40
N ASP A 210 -4.33 7.41 -4.24
CA ASP A 210 -4.78 8.67 -3.66
C ASP A 210 -4.58 8.70 -2.13
N ASN A 211 -4.72 9.88 -1.52
CA ASN A 211 -4.53 10.04 -0.09
C ASN A 211 -5.60 9.32 0.76
N GLU A 212 -6.80 9.06 0.23
CA GLU A 212 -7.80 8.24 0.93
C GLU A 212 -7.33 6.78 1.06
N THR A 213 -6.75 6.24 -0.02
CA THR A 213 -6.19 4.88 -0.07
C THR A 213 -4.91 4.79 0.75
N LEU A 214 -4.00 5.77 0.65
CA LEU A 214 -2.82 5.82 1.52
C LEU A 214 -3.21 5.86 3.00
N LEU A 215 -4.25 6.61 3.36
CA LEU A 215 -4.69 6.70 4.75
C LEU A 215 -5.30 5.38 5.25
N LEU A 216 -6.17 4.75 4.47
CA LEU A 216 -6.89 3.53 4.87
C LEU A 216 -6.02 2.27 4.83
N GLU A 217 -5.17 2.13 3.81
CA GLU A 217 -4.41 0.90 3.58
C GLU A 217 -2.97 0.99 4.10
N TYR A 218 -2.43 2.21 4.23
CA TYR A 218 -1.04 2.45 4.63
C TYR A 218 -0.87 3.30 5.90
N GLY A 219 -1.93 3.97 6.36
CA GLY A 219 -1.92 4.75 7.60
C GLY A 219 -1.24 6.12 7.51
N PHE A 220 -1.07 6.69 6.32
CA PHE A 220 -0.48 8.01 6.12
C PHE A 220 -1.07 8.76 4.92
N VAL A 221 -0.78 10.05 4.78
CA VAL A 221 -1.08 10.84 3.59
C VAL A 221 0.19 11.52 3.09
N GLU A 222 0.32 11.74 1.78
CA GLU A 222 1.41 12.51 1.20
C GLU A 222 0.90 13.91 0.79
N PRO A 223 1.45 15.00 1.37
CA PRO A 223 0.93 16.36 1.17
C PRO A 223 0.86 16.83 -0.30
N THR A 224 1.79 16.38 -1.13
CA THR A 224 1.90 16.77 -2.55
C THR A 224 1.64 15.60 -3.49
N ASN A 225 0.78 14.67 -3.09
CA ASN A 225 0.45 13.48 -3.87
C ASN A 225 -0.25 13.87 -5.19
N PRO A 226 0.36 13.62 -6.37
CA PRO A 226 -0.23 13.96 -7.67
C PRO A 226 -1.42 13.07 -8.04
N HIS A 227 -1.60 11.95 -7.33
CA HIS A 227 -2.72 11.02 -7.50
C HIS A 227 -3.89 11.31 -6.55
N SER A 228 -3.76 12.31 -5.67
CA SER A 228 -4.82 12.64 -4.72
C SER A 228 -6.07 13.12 -5.45
N VAL A 229 -7.17 12.40 -5.25
CA VAL A 229 -8.49 12.75 -5.76
C VAL A 229 -9.49 12.77 -4.62
N VAL A 230 -10.61 13.48 -4.81
CA VAL A 230 -11.75 13.47 -3.89
C VAL A 230 -12.94 12.88 -4.65
N ALA A 231 -13.55 11.84 -4.10
CA ALA A 231 -14.76 11.26 -4.67
C ALA A 231 -15.94 12.22 -4.47
N ILE A 232 -16.59 12.61 -5.56
CA ILE A 232 -17.81 13.43 -5.53
C ILE A 232 -18.99 12.52 -5.93
N THR A 233 -19.96 12.37 -5.03
CA THR A 233 -21.18 11.59 -5.30
C THR A 233 -22.24 12.45 -6.00
N LYS A 234 -23.24 11.80 -6.60
CA LYS A 234 -24.40 12.50 -7.18
C LYS A 234 -25.14 13.31 -6.11
N GLU A 235 -25.22 12.75 -4.91
CA GLU A 235 -25.84 13.35 -3.74
C GLU A 235 -25.09 14.62 -3.30
N ASP A 236 -23.76 14.60 -3.33
CA ASP A 236 -22.92 15.77 -3.05
C ASP A 236 -23.18 16.89 -4.06
N VAL A 237 -23.29 16.55 -5.36
CA VAL A 237 -23.62 17.51 -6.41
C VAL A 237 -25.00 18.12 -6.21
N ILE A 238 -25.99 17.30 -5.85
CA ILE A 238 -27.36 17.76 -5.58
C ILE A 238 -27.37 18.70 -4.36
N LYS A 239 -26.73 18.29 -3.26
CA LYS A 239 -26.63 19.07 -2.02
C LYS A 239 -25.94 20.42 -2.26
N PHE A 240 -24.79 20.40 -2.92
CA PHE A 240 -24.06 21.62 -3.26
C PHE A 240 -24.90 22.54 -4.16
N SER A 241 -25.59 21.97 -5.16
CA SER A 241 -26.47 22.73 -6.04
C SER A 241 -27.62 23.40 -5.28
N SER A 242 -28.23 22.71 -4.29
CA SER A 242 -29.27 23.31 -3.43
C SER A 242 -28.71 24.40 -2.53
N GLU A 243 -27.56 24.19 -1.89
CA GLU A 243 -26.96 25.19 -0.98
C GLU A 243 -26.59 26.48 -1.74
N VAL A 244 -26.03 26.36 -2.94
CA VAL A 244 -25.73 27.50 -3.81
C VAL A 244 -27.00 28.21 -4.28
N MET A 245 -28.10 27.47 -4.51
CA MET A 245 -29.40 28.06 -4.84
C MET A 245 -29.98 28.83 -3.67
N ASP A 246 -29.99 28.24 -2.47
CA ASP A 246 -30.56 28.84 -1.27
C ASP A 246 -29.79 30.11 -0.86
N ALA A 247 -28.46 30.06 -0.90
CA ALA A 247 -27.61 31.23 -0.65
C ALA A 247 -27.90 32.37 -1.62
N TRP A 248 -28.09 32.07 -2.91
CA TRP A 248 -28.41 33.09 -3.91
C TRP A 248 -29.80 33.71 -3.72
N VAL A 249 -30.82 32.87 -3.46
CA VAL A 249 -32.19 33.36 -3.23
C VAL A 249 -32.22 34.26 -2.00
N SER A 250 -31.47 33.89 -0.96
CA SER A 250 -31.28 34.73 0.24
C SER A 250 -30.63 36.08 -0.07
N GLU A 251 -29.59 36.11 -0.91
CA GLU A 251 -28.86 37.34 -1.25
C GLU A 251 -29.60 38.26 -2.23
N THR A 252 -30.36 37.69 -3.18
CA THR A 252 -30.88 38.44 -4.34
C THR A 252 -32.41 38.53 -4.42
N GLY A 253 -33.13 37.76 -3.61
CA GLY A 253 -34.60 37.71 -3.61
C GLY A 253 -35.21 37.18 -4.92
N SER A 254 -34.41 36.58 -5.82
CA SER A 254 -34.84 36.18 -7.17
C SER A 254 -34.52 34.71 -7.46
N VAL A 255 -35.45 34.00 -8.13
CA VAL A 255 -35.24 32.64 -8.65
C VAL A 255 -34.62 32.74 -10.05
N LEU A 256 -33.47 32.09 -10.26
CA LEU A 256 -32.50 32.46 -11.32
C LEU A 256 -32.84 32.13 -12.78
N PRO A 257 -32.26 32.89 -13.74
CA PRO A 257 -31.97 32.47 -15.12
C PRO A 257 -30.71 31.56 -15.26
N LYS A 258 -30.72 30.76 -16.33
CA LYS A 258 -29.80 29.71 -16.85
C LYS A 258 -28.37 29.53 -16.24
N ARG A 259 -28.26 28.48 -15.42
CA ARG A 259 -27.17 27.54 -15.03
C ARG A 259 -25.66 27.83 -15.24
N PHE A 260 -25.17 28.48 -16.31
CA PHE A 260 -23.73 28.49 -16.65
C PHE A 260 -23.00 29.82 -16.38
N GLU A 261 -23.68 30.97 -16.37
CA GLU A 261 -23.04 32.28 -16.10
C GLU A 261 -22.53 32.43 -14.64
N ARG A 262 -22.97 31.56 -13.72
CA ARG A 262 -22.62 31.58 -12.29
C ARG A 262 -21.17 31.20 -11.97
N ILE A 263 -20.60 30.23 -12.69
CA ILE A 263 -19.31 29.62 -12.32
C ILE A 263 -18.15 30.55 -12.69
N GLU A 264 -18.30 31.27 -13.80
CA GLU A 264 -17.32 32.24 -14.29
C GLU A 264 -17.36 33.53 -13.45
N ALA A 265 -18.54 34.04 -13.08
CA ALA A 265 -18.68 35.32 -12.38
C ALA A 265 -18.10 35.34 -10.95
N LYS A 266 -17.99 34.19 -10.27
CA LYS A 266 -17.34 34.07 -8.95
C LYS A 266 -15.86 33.68 -9.02
N GLY A 267 -15.25 33.60 -10.22
CA GLY A 267 -13.85 33.19 -10.39
C GLY A 267 -13.60 31.71 -10.06
N LEU A 268 -14.65 30.89 -9.98
CA LEU A 268 -14.59 29.47 -9.62
C LEU A 268 -14.32 28.56 -10.83
N GLY A 269 -14.26 29.12 -12.04
CA GLY A 269 -14.10 28.40 -13.31
C GLY A 269 -12.79 27.61 -13.47
N HIS A 270 -11.78 27.86 -12.64
CA HIS A 270 -10.50 27.12 -12.70
C HIS A 270 -10.27 26.11 -11.57
N GLN A 271 -11.08 26.10 -10.50
CA GLN A 271 -10.90 25.15 -9.38
C GLN A 271 -11.90 23.99 -9.38
N LEU A 272 -13.07 24.16 -9.99
CA LEU A 272 -14.10 23.10 -10.08
C LEU A 272 -14.01 22.25 -11.36
N LEU A 273 -13.18 22.66 -12.31
CA LEU A 273 -12.85 21.90 -13.51
C LEU A 273 -11.43 21.38 -13.37
N VAL A 274 -11.24 20.40 -12.48
CA VAL A 274 -10.21 19.39 -12.72
C VAL A 274 -10.69 18.57 -13.92
N GLU A 275 -10.56 19.14 -15.11
CA GLU A 275 -10.53 18.37 -16.34
C GLU A 275 -9.32 17.43 -16.25
N ARG A 276 -9.59 16.17 -15.96
CA ARG A 276 -9.38 15.08 -16.92
C ARG A 276 -9.67 13.74 -16.27
N THR A 277 -10.92 13.33 -16.34
CA THR A 277 -11.21 11.89 -16.42
C THR A 277 -12.35 11.68 -17.41
N LEU A 278 -12.10 10.76 -18.35
CA LEU A 278 -13.06 10.11 -19.26
C LEU A 278 -13.37 10.82 -20.60
N LEU A 279 -12.36 10.86 -21.48
CA LEU A 279 -12.61 10.54 -22.88
C LEU A 279 -12.01 9.16 -23.18
N ALA A 280 -12.80 8.12 -22.95
CA ALA A 280 -12.78 6.96 -23.82
C ALA A 280 -14.10 7.00 -24.61
N PRO A 281 -14.10 7.39 -25.89
CA PRO A 281 -15.26 7.15 -26.73
C PRO A 281 -15.29 5.66 -27.06
N THR A 282 -16.28 4.95 -26.52
CA THR A 282 -16.72 3.68 -27.10
C THR A 282 -17.29 3.93 -28.51
N SER A 283 -16.76 3.14 -29.44
CA SER A 283 -17.30 2.68 -30.73
C SER A 283 -17.57 3.68 -31.87
N VAL A 284 -16.77 3.51 -32.93
CA VAL A 284 -17.26 2.90 -34.20
C VAL A 284 -16.49 1.60 -34.40
#